data_AF-A0A645FFX0-F1
#
_entry.id   AF-A0A645FFX0-F1
#
_cell.length_a   1.000
_cell.length_b   1.000
_cell.length_c   1.000
_cell.angle_alpha   90.00
_cell.angle_beta   90.00
_cell.angle_gamma   90.00
#
_symmetry.space_group_name_H-M   'P 1'
#
loop_
_entity.id
_entity.type
_entity.pdbx_description
1 polymer ?
#
loop_
_entity_poly.entity_id
_entity_poly.type
_entity_poly.pdbx_seq_one_letter_code
_entity_poly.pdbx_strand_id
1 'polypeptide(L)'
;MAGSDDWQSGRYAWFGEFRDLDAEGEIRLAIQAMSWLTLMLAEHPHTRVYHYSDYEMVHLTKLVQVSKSPELRQALDLLRSAHVDLFTVIRKHFFGAHGLGLKTVAHAGAGFSWRDDSPGGLNSQSWFAEAAHGPDPRTRDDARQRVLDYNEDDVRATYQKLTGVELGDLHWFYVYAGVMWAIVFMRTGARRVHFGEMEKPEDPESLFYHAGLLKKLIGEQN
;
A
#
# COMPACT_ATOMS: atom_id res chain seq x y z
N MET A 1 4.89 -35.36 4.87
CA MET A 1 6.00 -34.57 5.44
C MET A 1 5.57 -33.13 5.37
N ALA A 2 5.35 -32.50 6.53
CA ALA A 2 4.91 -31.11 6.63
C ALA A 2 6.02 -30.21 6.08
N GLY A 3 5.70 -29.41 5.07
CA GLY A 3 6.57 -28.34 4.62
C GLY A 3 6.77 -27.37 5.77
N SER A 4 8.02 -27.03 6.07
CA SER A 4 8.35 -26.00 7.03
C SER A 4 7.67 -24.70 6.62
N ASP A 5 6.82 -24.16 7.51
CA ASP A 5 6.20 -22.84 7.39
C ASP A 5 7.25 -21.73 7.52
N ASP A 6 8.08 -21.56 6.48
CA ASP A 6 9.06 -20.47 6.35
C ASP A 6 8.45 -19.26 5.60
N TRP A 7 7.22 -18.90 5.93
CA TRP A 7 6.53 -17.73 5.36
C TRP A 7 7.00 -16.40 5.98
N GLN A 8 7.91 -16.45 6.96
CA GLN A 8 8.45 -15.27 7.64
C GLN A 8 9.54 -14.53 6.86
N SER A 9 9.99 -15.07 5.71
CA SER A 9 11.13 -14.52 4.95
C SER A 9 10.74 -13.67 3.74
N GLY A 10 9.53 -13.11 3.71
CA GLY A 10 9.10 -12.16 2.68
C GLY A 10 10.10 -11.00 2.55
N ARG A 11 10.81 -10.93 1.41
CA ARG A 11 11.83 -9.91 1.17
C ARG A 11 11.30 -8.83 0.24
N TYR A 12 11.26 -7.59 0.72
CA TYR A 12 11.06 -6.43 -0.14
C TYR A 12 12.37 -6.08 -0.85
N ALA A 13 12.34 -6.00 -2.18
CA ALA A 13 13.45 -5.53 -3.01
C ALA A 13 13.02 -4.25 -3.72
N TRP A 14 13.81 -3.19 -3.55
CA TRP A 14 13.54 -1.88 -4.14
C TRP A 14 14.63 -1.50 -5.15
N PHE A 15 14.21 -0.86 -6.24
CA PHE A 15 15.05 -0.35 -7.30
C PHE A 15 14.62 1.08 -7.60
N GLY A 16 15.44 2.05 -7.22
CA GLY A 16 15.13 3.46 -7.40
C GLY A 16 16.29 4.36 -7.06
N GLU A 17 16.15 5.64 -7.37
CA GLU A 17 17.05 6.69 -6.92
C GLU A 17 16.20 7.87 -6.48
N PHE A 18 16.54 8.49 -5.36
CA PHE A 18 15.85 9.68 -4.86
C PHE A 18 16.49 10.94 -5.43
N ARG A 19 16.34 11.11 -6.74
CA ARG A 19 16.76 12.28 -7.53
C ARG A 19 15.92 12.34 -8.82
N ASP A 20 15.98 13.47 -9.52
CA ASP A 20 15.35 13.59 -10.83
C ASP A 20 15.97 12.58 -11.80
N LEU A 21 15.09 11.84 -12.48
CA LEU A 21 15.47 10.74 -13.33
C LEU A 21 15.56 11.22 -14.79
N ASP A 22 16.73 11.05 -15.40
CA ASP A 22 16.88 11.18 -16.85
C ASP A 22 16.59 9.83 -17.55
N ALA A 23 16.51 9.87 -18.87
CA ALA A 23 16.18 8.69 -19.67
C ALA A 23 17.20 7.55 -19.49
N GLU A 24 18.48 7.88 -19.27
CA GLU A 24 19.52 6.87 -19.07
C GLU A 24 19.38 6.20 -17.69
N GLY A 25 19.13 7.00 -16.65
CA GLY A 25 18.86 6.53 -15.30
C GLY A 25 17.61 5.65 -15.23
N GLU A 26 16.53 6.03 -15.93
CA GLU A 26 15.32 5.21 -16.03
C GLU A 26 15.61 3.85 -16.64
N ILE A 27 16.36 3.81 -17.75
CA ILE A 27 16.73 2.56 -18.42
C ILE A 27 17.64 1.70 -17.52
N ARG A 28 18.64 2.30 -16.85
CA ARG A 28 19.51 1.53 -15.92
C ARG A 28 18.73 0.89 -14.78
N LEU A 29 17.84 1.65 -14.12
CA LEU A 29 17.04 1.13 -13.01
C LEU A 29 16.09 0.03 -13.48
N ALA A 30 15.48 0.20 -14.65
CA ALA A 30 14.66 -0.83 -15.25
C ALA A 30 15.47 -2.12 -15.52
N ILE A 31 16.69 -2.01 -16.06
CA ILE A 31 17.56 -3.17 -16.28
C ILE A 31 17.89 -3.84 -14.96
N GLN A 32 18.25 -3.08 -13.92
CA GLN A 32 18.57 -3.63 -12.61
C GLN A 32 17.40 -4.43 -12.00
N ALA A 33 16.20 -3.85 -12.02
CA ALA A 33 14.97 -4.50 -11.52
C ALA A 33 14.62 -5.76 -12.32
N MET A 34 14.70 -5.68 -13.65
CA MET A 34 14.33 -6.76 -14.55
C MET A 34 15.36 -7.89 -14.59
N SER A 35 16.65 -7.60 -14.41
CA SER A 35 17.67 -8.62 -14.21
C SER A 35 17.43 -9.40 -12.93
N TRP A 36 17.11 -8.72 -11.82
CA TRP A 36 16.74 -9.39 -10.57
C TRP A 36 15.51 -10.29 -10.76
N LEU A 37 14.45 -9.79 -11.39
CA LEU A 37 13.24 -10.56 -11.63
C LEU A 37 13.49 -11.76 -12.56
N THR A 38 14.32 -11.58 -13.60
CA THR A 38 14.69 -12.66 -14.53
C THR A 38 15.41 -13.78 -13.81
N LEU A 39 16.36 -13.46 -12.91
CA LEU A 39 17.04 -14.45 -12.09
C LEU A 39 16.05 -15.21 -11.18
N MET A 40 15.14 -14.49 -10.51
CA MET A 40 14.11 -15.11 -9.68
C MET A 40 13.22 -16.08 -10.46
N LEU A 41 12.79 -15.71 -11.67
CA LEU A 41 11.97 -16.55 -12.53
C LEU A 41 12.74 -17.76 -13.09
N ALA A 42 14.05 -17.62 -13.34
CA ALA A 42 14.90 -18.71 -13.78
C ALA A 42 15.17 -19.73 -12.66
N GLU A 43 15.45 -19.25 -11.44
CA GLU A 43 15.66 -20.09 -10.26
C GLU A 43 14.37 -20.79 -9.80
N HIS A 44 13.22 -20.13 -9.99
CA HIS A 44 11.92 -20.64 -9.58
C HIS A 44 10.88 -20.55 -10.72
N PRO A 45 10.89 -21.51 -11.67
CA PRO A 45 10.06 -21.44 -12.89
C PRO A 45 8.54 -21.43 -12.69
N HIS A 46 8.06 -21.77 -11.50
CA HIS A 46 6.63 -21.75 -11.15
C HIS A 46 6.19 -20.44 -10.48
N THR A 47 7.10 -19.48 -10.31
CA THR A 47 6.80 -18.17 -9.72
C THR A 47 5.76 -17.42 -10.54
N ARG A 48 4.83 -16.76 -9.83
CA ARG A 48 3.84 -15.85 -10.41
C ARG A 48 4.11 -14.44 -9.95
N VAL A 49 3.94 -13.49 -10.88
CA VAL A 49 4.17 -12.07 -10.61
C VAL A 49 2.83 -11.36 -10.61
N TYR A 50 2.43 -10.80 -9.47
CA TYR A 50 1.14 -10.16 -9.30
C TYR A 50 1.26 -8.65 -9.35
N HIS A 51 0.32 -8.00 -10.04
CA HIS A 51 0.23 -6.55 -10.11
C HIS A 51 -1.23 -6.10 -10.21
N TYR A 52 -1.46 -4.79 -10.04
CA TYR A 52 -2.80 -4.21 -10.00
C TYR A 52 -3.01 -3.16 -11.09
N SER A 53 -2.91 -3.60 -12.34
CA SER A 53 -3.27 -2.94 -13.62
C SER A 53 -2.23 -3.30 -14.69
N ASP A 54 -2.56 -3.07 -15.94
CA ASP A 54 -1.64 -3.27 -17.06
C ASP A 54 -0.49 -2.25 -17.12
N TYR A 55 -0.47 -1.25 -16.25
CA TYR A 55 0.51 -0.15 -16.24
C TYR A 55 1.96 -0.63 -16.34
N GLU A 56 2.36 -1.57 -15.47
CA GLU A 56 3.73 -2.10 -15.44
C GLU A 56 4.13 -2.78 -16.76
N MET A 57 3.20 -3.53 -17.36
CA MET A 57 3.43 -4.22 -18.63
C MET A 57 3.53 -3.24 -19.81
N VAL A 58 2.68 -2.21 -19.80
CA VAL A 58 2.69 -1.14 -20.80
C VAL A 58 3.98 -0.34 -20.72
N HIS A 59 4.40 0.06 -19.51
CA HIS A 59 5.61 0.85 -19.30
C HIS A 59 6.87 0.07 -19.66
N LEU A 60 6.99 -1.20 -19.22
CA LEU A 60 8.12 -2.06 -19.61
C LEU A 60 8.18 -2.26 -21.13
N THR A 61 7.04 -2.45 -21.80
CA THR A 61 6.99 -2.57 -23.27
C THR A 61 7.54 -1.31 -23.94
N LYS A 62 7.18 -0.13 -23.44
CA LYS A 62 7.69 1.15 -23.95
C LYS A 62 9.20 1.27 -23.72
N LEU A 63 9.69 0.90 -22.54
CA LEU A 63 11.13 0.92 -22.23
C LEU A 63 11.93 -0.02 -23.15
N VAL A 64 11.41 -1.21 -23.47
CA VAL A 64 12.01 -2.13 -24.46
C VAL A 64 12.10 -1.49 -25.85
N GLN A 65 11.06 -0.76 -26.26
CA GLN A 65 11.03 -0.10 -27.58
C GLN A 65 12.04 1.04 -27.66
N VAL A 66 12.11 1.88 -26.62
CA VAL A 66 12.98 3.07 -26.59
C VAL A 66 14.45 2.69 -26.39
N SER A 67 14.74 1.82 -25.43
CA SER A 67 16.13 1.43 -25.10
C SER A 67 16.72 0.42 -26.09
N LYS A 68 15.87 -0.40 -26.72
CA LYS A 68 16.28 -1.60 -27.48
C LYS A 68 17.15 -2.58 -26.66
N SER A 69 17.08 -2.53 -25.33
CA SER A 69 17.84 -3.41 -24.45
C SER A 69 17.41 -4.87 -24.64
N PRO A 70 18.36 -5.80 -24.91
CA PRO A 70 18.06 -7.22 -24.95
C PRO A 70 17.66 -7.77 -23.58
N GLU A 71 18.21 -7.23 -22.48
CA GLU A 71 17.88 -7.61 -21.11
C GLU A 71 16.41 -7.30 -20.78
N LEU A 72 15.95 -6.09 -21.09
CA LEU A 72 14.56 -5.71 -20.88
C LEU A 72 13.60 -6.52 -21.76
N ARG A 73 14.02 -6.84 -23.00
CA ARG A 73 13.22 -7.68 -23.90
C ARG A 73 13.06 -9.09 -23.36
N GLN A 74 14.16 -9.70 -22.90
CA GLN A 74 14.13 -11.03 -22.30
C GLN A 74 13.20 -11.05 -21.07
N ALA A 75 13.33 -10.06 -20.19
CA ALA A 75 12.49 -9.96 -19.00
C ALA A 75 11.00 -9.81 -19.36
N LEU A 76 10.67 -8.96 -20.34
CA LEU A 76 9.30 -8.78 -20.82
C LEU A 76 8.71 -10.10 -21.37
N ASP A 77 9.48 -10.85 -22.15
CA ASP A 77 9.02 -12.11 -22.73
C ASP A 77 8.78 -13.18 -21.65
N LEU A 78 9.65 -13.26 -20.63
CA LEU A 78 9.41 -14.13 -19.46
C LEU A 78 8.17 -13.67 -18.68
N LEU A 79 8.08 -12.38 -18.40
CA LEU A 79 7.01 -11.80 -17.58
C LEU A 79 5.63 -12.01 -18.20
N ARG A 80 5.50 -11.94 -19.54
CA ARG A 80 4.26 -12.27 -20.26
C ARG A 80 3.67 -13.64 -19.92
N SER A 81 4.50 -14.61 -19.53
CA SER A 81 4.06 -15.95 -19.15
C SER A 81 3.82 -16.13 -17.64
N ALA A 82 4.38 -15.24 -16.83
CA ALA A 82 4.40 -15.35 -15.37
C ALA A 82 3.46 -14.34 -14.67
N HIS A 83 3.12 -13.23 -15.33
CA HIS A 83 2.35 -12.15 -14.72
C HIS A 83 0.86 -12.46 -14.58
N VAL A 84 0.24 -11.86 -13.58
CA VAL A 84 -1.19 -11.92 -13.29
C VAL A 84 -1.68 -10.51 -12.96
N ASP A 85 -2.53 -9.97 -13.84
CA ASP A 85 -3.21 -8.70 -13.60
C ASP A 85 -4.44 -8.91 -12.70
N LEU A 86 -4.33 -8.48 -11.45
CA LEU A 86 -5.39 -8.65 -10.46
C LEU A 86 -6.57 -7.73 -10.66
N PHE A 87 -6.38 -6.58 -11.31
CA PHE A 87 -7.48 -5.68 -11.59
C PHE A 87 -8.46 -6.34 -12.57
N THR A 88 -7.95 -7.07 -13.57
CA THR A 88 -8.81 -7.82 -14.51
C THR A 88 -9.64 -8.89 -13.81
N VAL A 89 -9.04 -9.63 -12.85
CA VAL A 89 -9.73 -10.65 -12.05
C VAL A 89 -10.82 -10.01 -11.19
N ILE A 90 -10.51 -8.92 -10.48
CA ILE A 90 -11.47 -8.23 -9.62
C ILE A 90 -12.64 -7.67 -10.41
N ARG A 91 -12.36 -6.97 -11.50
CA ARG A 91 -13.38 -6.39 -12.37
C ARG A 91 -14.32 -7.45 -12.95
N LYS A 92 -13.84 -8.67 -13.17
CA LYS A 92 -14.65 -9.78 -13.69
C LYS A 92 -15.62 -10.36 -12.64
N HIS A 93 -15.25 -10.33 -11.36
CA HIS A 93 -15.94 -11.09 -10.31
C HIS A 93 -16.61 -10.23 -9.23
N PHE A 94 -16.31 -8.94 -9.15
CA PHE A 94 -16.81 -8.04 -8.10
C PHE A 94 -17.47 -6.78 -8.68
N PHE A 95 -18.53 -6.32 -8.01
CA PHE A 95 -19.21 -5.07 -8.30
C PHE A 95 -18.75 -3.99 -7.31
N GLY A 96 -18.22 -2.85 -7.79
CA GLY A 96 -17.63 -1.82 -6.93
C GLY A 96 -18.54 -0.60 -6.74
N ALA A 97 -19.35 -0.59 -5.68
CA ALA A 97 -20.20 0.56 -5.33
C ALA A 97 -19.40 1.86 -5.04
N HIS A 98 -18.14 1.71 -4.63
CA HIS A 98 -17.19 2.81 -4.37
C HIS A 98 -15.92 2.71 -5.24
N GLY A 99 -16.02 2.02 -6.39
CA GLY A 99 -14.90 1.74 -7.29
C GLY A 99 -14.17 0.43 -6.98
N LEU A 100 -13.28 0.03 -7.90
CA LEU A 100 -12.48 -1.21 -7.80
C LEU A 100 -10.97 -0.94 -7.77
N GLY A 101 -10.57 0.27 -7.38
CA GLY A 101 -9.15 0.60 -7.20
C GLY A 101 -8.53 -0.23 -6.07
N LEU A 102 -7.21 -0.45 -6.13
CA LEU A 102 -6.48 -1.27 -5.15
C LEU A 102 -6.81 -0.86 -3.72
N LYS A 103 -6.82 0.45 -3.44
CA LYS A 103 -7.13 1.00 -2.12
C LYS A 103 -8.54 0.67 -1.65
N THR A 104 -9.54 0.89 -2.49
CA THR A 104 -10.93 0.55 -2.17
C THR A 104 -11.07 -0.93 -1.86
N VAL A 105 -10.46 -1.79 -2.67
CA VAL A 105 -10.57 -3.24 -2.54
C VAL A 105 -9.79 -3.77 -1.33
N ALA A 106 -8.59 -3.25 -1.08
CA ALA A 106 -7.76 -3.65 0.05
C ALA A 106 -8.34 -3.20 1.39
N HIS A 107 -8.80 -1.95 1.48
CA HIS A 107 -9.35 -1.39 2.72
C HIS A 107 -10.75 -1.94 3.04
N ALA A 108 -11.69 -1.87 2.09
CA ALA A 108 -13.08 -2.27 2.34
C ALA A 108 -13.31 -3.79 2.22
N GLY A 109 -12.46 -4.50 1.47
CA GLY A 109 -12.59 -5.94 1.23
C GLY A 109 -11.71 -6.79 2.15
N ALA A 110 -10.42 -6.46 2.24
CA ALA A 110 -9.43 -7.27 2.97
C ALA A 110 -9.05 -6.69 4.35
N GLY A 111 -9.62 -5.55 4.75
CA GLY A 111 -9.30 -4.88 6.02
C GLY A 111 -7.87 -4.35 6.11
N PHE A 112 -7.13 -4.31 4.99
CA PHE A 112 -5.74 -3.88 4.95
C PHE A 112 -5.64 -2.36 5.18
N SER A 113 -4.63 -1.97 5.95
CA SER A 113 -4.29 -0.56 6.19
C SER A 113 -2.80 -0.36 5.91
N TRP A 114 -2.49 0.70 5.18
CA TRP A 114 -1.12 1.15 4.97
C TRP A 114 -0.57 1.74 6.28
N ARG A 115 0.75 1.68 6.46
CA ARG A 115 1.48 2.24 7.61
C ARG A 115 1.36 3.75 7.73
N ASP A 116 1.19 4.46 6.61
CA ASP A 116 1.03 5.92 6.60
C ASP A 116 -0.44 6.32 6.83
N ASP A 117 -0.67 7.34 7.66
CA ASP A 117 -2.00 7.88 7.99
C ASP A 117 -2.70 8.59 6.80
N SER A 118 -1.96 8.86 5.73
CA SER A 118 -2.45 9.59 4.55
C SER A 118 -1.99 8.94 3.23
N PRO A 119 -2.30 7.65 3.00
CA PRO A 119 -1.75 6.90 1.87
C PRO A 119 -2.42 7.35 0.56
N GLY A 120 -1.69 7.99 -0.34
CA GLY A 120 -2.22 8.62 -1.56
C GLY A 120 -1.23 8.54 -2.72
N GLY A 121 -1.69 8.27 -3.96
CA GLY A 121 -0.80 8.27 -5.13
C GLY A 121 -0.25 9.66 -5.46
N LEU A 122 -0.98 10.71 -5.05
CA LEU A 122 -0.50 12.09 -5.09
C LEU A 122 0.49 12.39 -3.94
N ASN A 123 0.22 11.87 -2.75
CA ASN A 123 1.09 12.05 -1.59
C ASN A 123 2.42 11.32 -1.76
N SER A 124 2.43 10.13 -2.35
CA SER A 124 3.67 9.40 -2.66
C SER A 124 4.56 10.16 -3.66
N GLN A 125 3.97 10.89 -4.61
CA GLN A 125 4.72 11.79 -5.49
C GLN A 125 5.30 12.98 -4.72
N SER A 126 4.55 13.57 -3.79
CA SER A 126 5.05 14.64 -2.92
C SER A 126 6.19 14.15 -2.01
N TRP A 127 6.06 12.97 -1.39
CA TRP A 127 7.12 12.37 -0.58
C TRP A 127 8.34 12.02 -1.40
N PHE A 128 8.17 11.56 -2.65
CA PHE A 128 9.31 11.35 -3.54
C PHE A 128 10.04 12.67 -3.86
N ALA A 129 9.29 13.73 -4.19
CA ALA A 129 9.88 15.04 -4.44
C ALA A 129 10.63 15.57 -3.21
N GLU A 130 10.09 15.37 -2.01
CA GLU A 130 10.73 15.72 -0.75
C GLU A 130 11.96 14.85 -0.44
N ALA A 131 11.91 13.55 -0.74
CA ALA A 131 13.02 12.63 -0.62
C ALA A 131 14.20 12.98 -1.54
N ALA A 132 13.91 13.53 -2.72
CA ALA A 132 14.90 13.98 -3.70
C ALA A 132 15.45 15.37 -3.38
N HIS A 133 14.57 16.31 -3.04
CA HIS A 133 14.88 17.75 -3.05
C HIS A 133 14.69 18.44 -1.69
N GLY A 134 14.37 17.69 -0.64
CA GLY A 134 14.14 18.23 0.71
C GLY A 134 15.31 19.08 1.21
N PRO A 135 15.05 20.09 2.05
CA PRO A 135 16.02 21.15 2.38
C PRO A 135 17.22 20.63 3.18
N ASP A 136 17.05 19.56 3.94
CA ASP A 136 18.07 18.98 4.80
C ASP A 136 18.08 17.44 4.74
N PRO A 137 19.16 16.77 5.18
CA PRO A 137 19.29 15.32 5.11
C PRO A 137 18.20 14.55 5.85
N ARG A 138 17.72 15.02 7.01
CA ARG A 138 16.73 14.29 7.81
C ARG A 138 15.38 14.28 7.11
N THR A 139 14.93 15.44 6.64
CA THR A 139 13.68 15.56 5.87
C THR A 139 13.70 14.64 4.65
N ARG A 140 14.84 14.55 3.95
CA ARG A 140 14.99 13.62 2.82
C ARG A 140 14.90 12.16 3.27
N ASP A 141 15.62 11.77 4.32
CA ASP A 141 15.64 10.38 4.79
C ASP A 141 14.27 9.92 5.33
N ASP A 142 13.54 10.78 6.04
CA ASP A 142 12.18 10.49 6.51
C ASP A 142 11.22 10.29 5.33
N ALA A 143 11.28 11.16 4.32
CA ALA A 143 10.47 11.04 3.12
C ALA A 143 10.83 9.78 2.29
N ARG A 144 12.10 9.40 2.24
CA ARG A 144 12.56 8.14 1.61
C ARG A 144 11.92 6.93 2.27
N GLN A 145 11.98 6.87 3.59
CA GLN A 145 11.42 5.74 4.34
C GLN A 145 9.92 5.63 4.11
N ARG A 146 9.18 6.75 4.10
CA ARG A 146 7.74 6.76 3.81
C ARG A 146 7.39 6.23 2.42
N VAL A 147 8.17 6.56 1.39
CA VAL A 147 7.97 6.03 0.03
C VAL A 147 8.20 4.51 -0.01
N LEU A 148 9.25 4.01 0.67
CA LEU A 148 9.55 2.59 0.74
C LEU A 148 8.45 1.81 1.47
N ASP A 149 8.00 2.32 2.61
CA ASP A 149 6.93 1.71 3.42
C ASP A 149 5.60 1.65 2.64
N TYR A 150 5.23 2.74 1.96
CA TYR A 150 4.01 2.77 1.13
C TYR A 150 4.03 1.70 0.03
N ASN A 151 5.17 1.55 -0.67
CA ASN A 151 5.30 0.58 -1.76
C ASN A 151 5.31 -0.86 -1.25
N GLU A 152 5.98 -1.13 -0.14
CA GLU A 152 5.97 -2.46 0.48
C GLU A 152 4.56 -2.82 0.97
N ASP A 153 3.80 -1.87 1.50
CA ASP A 153 2.40 -2.09 1.89
C ASP A 153 1.49 -2.47 0.71
N ASP A 154 1.67 -1.84 -0.46
CA ASP A 154 0.94 -2.24 -1.69
C ASP A 154 1.23 -3.71 -2.07
N VAL A 155 2.49 -4.16 -1.89
CA VAL A 155 2.89 -5.55 -2.13
C VAL A 155 2.25 -6.50 -1.10
N ARG A 156 2.28 -6.13 0.18
CA ARG A 156 1.68 -6.92 1.27
C ARG A 156 0.18 -7.05 1.12
N ALA A 157 -0.53 -5.96 0.81
CA ALA A 157 -1.96 -5.95 0.53
C ALA A 157 -2.32 -6.91 -0.62
N THR A 158 -1.50 -6.89 -1.67
CA THR A 158 -1.66 -7.77 -2.83
C THR A 158 -1.46 -9.24 -2.47
N TYR A 159 -0.46 -9.55 -1.64
CA TYR A 159 -0.16 -10.90 -1.17
C TYR A 159 -1.25 -11.49 -0.27
N GLN A 160 -1.68 -10.75 0.77
CA GLN A 160 -2.72 -11.18 1.72
C GLN A 160 -4.01 -11.55 0.98
N LYS A 161 -4.41 -10.73 0.01
CA LYS A 161 -5.58 -10.97 -0.83
C LYS A 161 -5.52 -12.29 -1.62
N LEU A 162 -4.34 -12.77 -2.00
CA LEU A 162 -4.18 -13.93 -2.89
C LEU A 162 -3.99 -15.25 -2.17
N THR A 163 -3.34 -15.21 -1.01
CA THR A 163 -2.98 -16.42 -0.26
C THR A 163 -3.96 -16.71 0.88
N GLY A 164 -4.73 -15.70 1.31
CA GLY A 164 -5.57 -15.80 2.50
C GLY A 164 -4.77 -15.87 3.81
N VAL A 165 -3.46 -15.63 3.75
CA VAL A 165 -2.56 -15.62 4.91
C VAL A 165 -2.48 -14.19 5.47
N GLU A 166 -2.86 -14.03 6.74
CA GLU A 166 -2.86 -12.75 7.47
C GLU A 166 -1.53 -12.52 8.22
N LEU A 167 -1.08 -11.25 8.31
CA LEU A 167 -0.05 -10.80 9.26
C LEU A 167 -0.74 -10.47 10.61
N GLY A 168 -0.14 -10.80 11.77
CA GLY A 168 -0.80 -11.06 13.08
C GLY A 168 -1.56 -9.94 13.85
N ASP A 169 -1.95 -10.24 15.12
CA ASP A 169 -3.02 -9.59 15.94
C ASP A 169 -2.99 -8.05 16.05
N LEU A 170 -4.11 -7.41 15.68
CA LEU A 170 -4.33 -5.97 15.58
C LEU A 170 -5.31 -5.40 16.62
N HIS A 171 -5.67 -6.15 17.67
CA HIS A 171 -6.65 -5.71 18.69
C HIS A 171 -6.35 -4.31 19.28
N TRP A 172 -5.08 -4.03 19.56
CA TRP A 172 -4.62 -2.72 20.02
C TRP A 172 -4.92 -1.57 19.03
N PHE A 173 -4.81 -1.85 17.72
CA PHE A 173 -5.07 -0.86 16.67
C PHE A 173 -6.55 -0.48 16.59
N TYR A 174 -7.46 -1.45 16.77
CA TYR A 174 -8.90 -1.17 16.79
C TYR A 174 -9.33 -0.36 18.01
N VAL A 175 -8.71 -0.61 19.18
CA VAL A 175 -8.90 0.23 20.38
C VAL A 175 -8.38 1.65 20.14
N TYR A 176 -7.19 1.80 19.57
CA TYR A 176 -6.58 3.11 19.26
C TYR A 176 -7.42 3.91 18.25
N ALA A 177 -7.87 3.28 17.16
CA ALA A 177 -8.75 3.92 16.17
C ALA A 177 -10.07 4.38 16.79
N GLY A 178 -10.65 3.57 17.68
CA GLY A 178 -11.85 3.95 18.45
C GLY A 178 -11.64 5.17 19.33
N VAL A 179 -10.47 5.31 19.98
CA VAL A 179 -10.10 6.49 20.77
C VAL A 179 -9.87 7.72 19.89
N MET A 180 -9.20 7.56 18.74
CA MET A 180 -8.98 8.66 17.80
C MET A 180 -10.29 9.24 17.25
N TRP A 181 -11.27 8.38 16.96
CA TRP A 181 -12.61 8.82 16.58
C TRP A 181 -13.36 9.52 17.72
N ALA A 182 -13.21 9.07 18.98
CA ALA A 182 -13.76 9.78 20.12
C ALA A 182 -13.19 11.22 20.23
N ILE A 183 -11.88 11.39 20.02
CA ILE A 183 -11.23 12.70 19.99
C ILE A 183 -11.77 13.57 18.83
N VAL A 184 -11.97 12.99 17.65
CA VAL A 184 -12.56 13.71 16.51
C VAL A 184 -13.99 14.16 16.81
N PHE A 185 -14.83 13.31 17.41
CA PHE A 185 -16.19 13.68 17.82
C PHE A 185 -16.20 14.75 18.91
N MET A 186 -15.30 14.67 19.90
CA MET A 186 -15.15 15.75 20.89
C MET A 186 -14.74 17.06 20.24
N ARG A 187 -13.76 17.05 19.33
CA ARG A 187 -13.25 18.28 18.69
C ARG A 187 -14.28 18.89 17.75
N THR A 188 -14.97 18.08 16.97
CA THR A 188 -16.03 18.55 16.08
C THR A 188 -17.26 18.99 16.88
N GLY A 189 -17.67 18.26 17.92
CA GLY A 189 -18.72 18.66 18.85
C GLY A 189 -18.41 19.97 19.57
N ALA A 190 -17.23 20.11 20.16
CA ALA A 190 -16.78 21.34 20.83
C ALA A 190 -16.73 22.54 19.86
N ARG A 191 -16.33 22.31 18.61
CA ARG A 191 -16.37 23.35 17.56
C ARG A 191 -17.81 23.77 17.25
N ARG A 192 -18.73 22.82 17.10
CA ARG A 192 -20.15 23.11 16.85
C ARG A 192 -20.80 23.85 18.02
N VAL A 193 -20.43 23.50 19.26
CA VAL A 193 -20.84 24.24 20.46
C VAL A 193 -20.28 25.66 20.45
N HIS A 194 -19.00 25.84 20.13
CA HIS A 194 -18.37 27.16 20.06
C HIS A 194 -19.03 28.09 19.03
N PHE A 195 -19.49 27.54 17.90
CA PHE A 195 -20.21 28.28 16.86
C PHE A 195 -21.75 28.32 17.05
N GLY A 196 -22.26 27.79 18.16
CA GLY A 196 -23.70 27.81 18.48
C GLY A 196 -24.57 26.87 17.64
N GLU A 197 -23.97 25.94 16.89
CA GLU A 197 -24.64 24.95 16.06
C GLU A 197 -25.16 23.74 16.84
N MET A 198 -24.79 23.64 18.13
CA MET A 198 -25.14 22.55 19.04
C MET A 198 -25.08 23.08 20.48
N GLU A 199 -26.03 22.68 21.34
CA GLU A 199 -25.92 22.94 22.78
C GLU A 199 -24.84 22.04 23.41
N LYS A 200 -24.13 22.54 24.42
CA LYS A 200 -23.09 21.76 25.10
C LYS A 200 -23.75 20.54 25.78
N PRO A 201 -23.39 19.30 25.42
CA PRO A 201 -23.94 18.13 26.08
C PRO A 201 -23.48 18.05 27.54
N GLU A 202 -24.33 17.54 28.42
CA GLU A 202 -23.99 17.31 29.84
C GLU A 202 -22.93 16.21 29.99
N ASP A 203 -23.02 15.16 29.18
CA ASP A 203 -22.03 14.08 29.09
C ASP A 203 -21.25 14.16 27.77
N PRO A 204 -19.93 14.41 27.79
CA PRO A 204 -19.10 14.41 26.58
C PRO A 204 -19.07 13.07 25.83
N GLU A 205 -19.28 11.93 26.50
CA GLU A 205 -19.30 10.61 25.86
C GLU A 205 -20.53 10.41 24.97
N SER A 206 -21.61 11.19 25.19
CA SER A 206 -22.81 11.13 24.36
C SER A 206 -22.54 11.57 22.90
N LEU A 207 -21.38 12.18 22.63
CA LEU A 207 -20.90 12.51 21.29
C LEU A 207 -20.32 11.30 20.54
N PHE A 208 -20.05 10.19 21.22
CA PHE A 208 -19.40 9.01 20.65
C PHE A 208 -20.45 8.00 20.19
N TYR A 209 -20.86 8.10 18.93
CA TYR A 209 -21.85 7.18 18.35
C TYR A 209 -21.43 5.70 18.41
N HIS A 210 -20.13 5.41 18.59
CA HIS A 210 -19.56 4.08 18.74
C HIS A 210 -19.19 3.70 20.19
N ALA A 211 -19.63 4.44 21.21
CA ALA A 211 -19.24 4.22 22.61
C ALA A 211 -19.43 2.77 23.08
N GLY A 212 -20.56 2.14 22.76
CA GLY A 212 -20.83 0.74 23.13
C GLY A 212 -19.92 -0.28 22.44
N LEU A 213 -19.36 0.05 21.29
CA LEU A 213 -18.34 -0.77 20.62
C LEU A 213 -16.96 -0.56 21.28
N LEU A 214 -16.61 0.69 21.57
CA LEU A 214 -15.35 1.03 22.25
C LEU A 214 -15.26 0.37 23.64
N LYS A 215 -16.34 0.36 24.43
CA LYS A 215 -16.42 -0.31 25.74
C LYS A 215 -16.15 -1.81 25.66
N LYS A 216 -16.69 -2.48 24.63
CA LYS A 216 -16.42 -3.90 24.37
C LYS A 216 -14.98 -4.16 23.96
N LEU A 217 -14.38 -3.27 23.15
CA LEU A 217 -13.00 -3.39 22.70
C LEU A 217 -11.99 -3.18 23.84
N ILE A 218 -12.32 -2.40 24.86
CA ILE A 218 -11.46 -2.18 26.05
C ILE A 218 -11.78 -3.11 27.23
N GLY A 219 -12.75 -4.02 27.08
CA GLY A 219 -13.06 -5.04 28.07
C GLY A 219 -14.05 -4.64 29.17
N GLU A 220 -14.75 -3.51 29.03
CA GLU A 220 -15.84 -3.14 29.94
C GLU A 220 -17.12 -3.91 29.57
N GLN A 221 -17.62 -4.76 30.48
CA GLN A 221 -18.93 -5.39 30.34
C GLN A 221 -20.02 -4.40 30.78
N ASN A 222 -21.07 -4.23 29.97
CA ASN A 222 -22.28 -3.48 30.32
C ASN A 222 -22.97 -4.03 31.57
#